data_AF-A0A5M9WRD9-F1
#
_entry.id   AF-A0A5M9WRD9-F1
#
_cell.length_a   1.000
_cell.length_b   1.000
_cell.length_c   1.000
_cell.angle_alpha   90.00
_cell.angle_beta   90.00
_cell.angle_gamma   90.00
#
_symmetry.space_group_name_H-M   'P 1'
#
loop_
_entity.id
_entity.type
_entity.pdbx_description
1 polymer ?
#
loop_
_entity_poly.entity_id
_entity_poly.type
_entity_poly.pdbx_seq_one_letter_code
_entity_poly.pdbx_strand_id
1 'polypeptide(L)'
;MDTLEFLSHDAATRMAYDARMKALSDEKSMIEGARAEGAAKGRLEGLREGKQEMARELLALGVDMFAIVKASGLSEEEIRKLLP
;
A
#
# COMPACT_ATOMS: atom_id res chain seq x y z
N MET A 1 -14.25 -25.65 -48.38
CA MET A 1 -14.24 -24.73 -47.24
C MET A 1 -14.33 -23.34 -47.82
N ASP A 2 -15.52 -22.78 -47.75
CA ASP A 2 -15.85 -21.55 -48.47
C ASP A 2 -15.29 -20.35 -47.72
N THR A 3 -14.78 -19.39 -48.47
CA THR A 3 -14.09 -18.17 -48.01
C THR A 3 -14.89 -17.31 -47.03
N LEU A 4 -16.18 -17.59 -46.88
CA LEU A 4 -17.13 -16.87 -46.03
C LEU A 4 -17.03 -17.25 -44.54
N GLU A 5 -16.66 -18.50 -44.21
CA GLU A 5 -16.48 -18.93 -42.81
C GLU A 5 -15.22 -18.33 -42.17
N PHE A 6 -14.19 -18.04 -42.98
CA PHE A 6 -12.98 -17.35 -42.53
C PHE A 6 -13.22 -15.85 -42.24
N LEU A 7 -14.13 -15.21 -42.98
CA LEU A 7 -14.41 -13.77 -42.87
C LEU A 7 -15.44 -13.42 -41.79
N SER A 8 -16.29 -14.37 -41.38
CA SER A 8 -17.31 -14.16 -40.32
C SER A 8 -16.78 -14.37 -38.90
N HIS A 9 -15.59 -14.97 -38.76
CA HIS A 9 -14.89 -15.13 -37.49
C HIS A 9 -14.17 -13.85 -36.99
N ASP A 10 -14.19 -12.75 -37.75
CA ASP A 10 -13.07 -11.82 -37.66
C ASP A 10 -13.27 -10.58 -36.77
N ALA A 11 -14.48 -10.07 -36.58
CA ALA A 11 -14.68 -8.85 -35.78
C ALA A 11 -15.24 -9.13 -34.37
N ALA A 12 -16.33 -9.90 -34.28
CA ALA A 12 -16.99 -10.19 -33.00
C ALA A 12 -16.12 -11.05 -32.08
N THR A 13 -15.40 -12.04 -32.64
CA THR A 13 -14.48 -12.88 -31.87
C THR A 13 -13.26 -12.11 -31.38
N ARG A 14 -12.71 -11.19 -32.20
CA ARG A 14 -11.63 -10.28 -31.77
C ARG A 14 -12.12 -9.34 -30.67
N MET A 15 -13.30 -8.74 -30.82
CA MET A 15 -13.88 -7.89 -29.78
C MET A 15 -14.12 -8.65 -28.46
N ALA A 16 -14.61 -9.88 -28.52
CA ALA A 16 -14.80 -10.72 -27.33
C ALA A 16 -13.46 -11.09 -26.67
N TYR A 17 -12.43 -11.37 -27.47
CA TYR A 17 -11.07 -11.59 -27.00
C TYR A 17 -10.49 -10.34 -26.33
N ASP A 18 -10.55 -9.20 -26.99
CA ASP A 18 -10.04 -7.92 -26.48
C ASP A 18 -10.75 -7.51 -25.19
N ALA A 19 -12.08 -7.68 -25.13
CA ALA A 19 -12.86 -7.41 -23.92
C ALA A 19 -12.44 -8.32 -22.76
N ARG A 20 -12.19 -9.61 -23.01
CA ARG A 20 -11.69 -10.54 -22.00
C ARG A 20 -10.28 -10.17 -21.54
N MET A 21 -9.38 -9.86 -22.47
CA MET A 21 -8.02 -9.46 -22.14
C MET A 21 -8.00 -8.16 -21.34
N LYS A 22 -8.86 -7.21 -21.70
CA LYS A 22 -9.05 -5.99 -20.93
C LYS A 22 -9.55 -6.29 -19.52
N ALA A 23 -10.57 -7.12 -19.36
CA ALA A 23 -11.08 -7.48 -18.03
C ALA A 23 -10.01 -8.14 -17.14
N LEU A 24 -9.20 -9.04 -17.71
CA LEU A 24 -8.07 -9.66 -16.99
C LEU A 24 -6.99 -8.63 -16.61
N SER A 25 -6.71 -7.68 -17.50
CA SER A 25 -5.77 -6.59 -17.23
C SER A 25 -6.27 -5.66 -16.14
N ASP A 26 -7.56 -5.31 -16.17
CA ASP A 26 -8.21 -4.46 -15.17
C ASP A 26 -8.19 -5.15 -13.80
N GLU A 27 -8.54 -6.45 -13.73
CA GLU A 27 -8.46 -7.25 -12.51
C GLU A 27 -7.04 -7.28 -11.93
N LYS A 28 -6.04 -7.57 -12.78
CA LYS A 28 -4.63 -7.57 -12.37
C LYS A 28 -4.21 -6.21 -11.83
N SER A 29 -4.58 -5.13 -12.52
CA SER A 29 -4.24 -3.75 -12.14
C SER A 29 -4.86 -3.38 -10.80
N MET A 30 -6.11 -3.79 -10.54
CA MET A 30 -6.77 -3.59 -9.25
C MET A 30 -6.04 -4.30 -8.11
N ILE A 31 -5.63 -5.56 -8.31
CA ILE A 31 -4.91 -6.34 -7.30
C ILE A 31 -3.53 -5.72 -7.03
N GLU A 32 -2.81 -5.34 -8.07
CA GLU A 32 -1.50 -4.69 -7.94
C GLU A 32 -1.60 -3.36 -7.20
N GLY A 33 -2.59 -2.54 -7.54
CA GLY A 33 -2.89 -1.28 -6.84
C GLY A 33 -3.18 -1.52 -5.35
N ALA A 34 -4.07 -2.44 -5.03
CA ALA A 34 -4.43 -2.77 -3.63
C ALA A 34 -3.21 -3.25 -2.82
N ARG A 35 -2.35 -4.09 -3.42
CA ARG A 35 -1.11 -4.55 -2.76
C ARG A 35 -0.12 -3.42 -2.54
N ALA A 36 0.06 -2.55 -3.53
CA ALA A 36 0.97 -1.41 -3.42
C ALA A 36 0.51 -0.43 -2.33
N GLU A 37 -0.78 -0.11 -2.29
CA GLU A 37 -1.37 0.73 -1.24
C GLU A 37 -1.23 0.09 0.15
N GLY A 38 -1.54 -1.21 0.27
CA GLY A 38 -1.39 -1.94 1.52
C GLY A 38 0.06 -1.93 2.04
N ALA A 39 1.03 -2.18 1.16
CA ALA A 39 2.44 -2.12 1.51
C ALA A 39 2.89 -0.69 1.91
N ALA A 40 2.39 0.34 1.22
CA ALA A 40 2.70 1.72 1.56
C ALA A 40 2.14 2.11 2.94
N LYS A 41 0.86 1.79 3.21
CA LYS A 41 0.21 2.04 4.51
C LYS A 41 0.92 1.28 5.63
N GLY A 42 1.18 -0.02 5.45
CA GLY A 42 1.85 -0.84 6.46
C GLY A 42 3.27 -0.35 6.79
N ARG A 43 4.03 0.14 5.80
CA ARG A 43 5.35 0.76 6.08
C ARG A 43 5.25 2.05 6.87
N LEU A 44 4.27 2.90 6.57
CA LEU A 44 4.06 4.16 7.30
C LEU A 44 3.60 3.92 8.74
N GLU A 45 2.64 3.01 8.93
CA GLU A 45 2.14 2.60 10.24
C GLU A 45 3.26 1.97 11.07
N GLY A 46 3.99 0.99 10.52
CA GLY A 46 5.09 0.34 11.24
C GLY A 46 6.23 1.29 11.62
N LEU A 47 6.57 2.25 10.75
CA LEU A 47 7.56 3.28 11.09
C LEU A 47 7.08 4.16 12.26
N ARG A 48 5.80 4.53 12.28
CA ARG A 48 5.22 5.35 13.34
C ARG A 48 5.13 4.57 14.65
N GLU A 49 4.67 3.33 14.63
CA GLU A 49 4.60 2.44 15.80
C GLU A 49 6.00 2.20 16.38
N GLY A 50 6.99 1.87 15.56
CA GLY A 50 8.37 1.66 16.02
C GLY A 50 8.99 2.91 16.65
N LYS A 51 8.69 4.11 16.13
CA LYS A 51 9.11 5.36 16.76
C LYS A 51 8.46 5.57 18.13
N GLN A 52 7.19 5.23 18.27
CA GLN A 52 6.46 5.36 19.54
C GLN A 52 6.95 4.35 20.58
N GLU A 53 7.18 3.11 20.18
CA GLU A 53 7.74 2.08 21.05
C GLU A 53 9.12 2.49 21.58
N MET A 54 10.03 2.88 20.67
CA MET A 54 11.35 3.40 21.04
C MET A 54 11.25 4.61 21.99
N ALA A 55 10.37 5.58 21.70
CA ALA A 55 10.20 6.75 22.56
C ALA A 55 9.71 6.36 23.97
N ARG A 56 8.79 5.40 24.08
CA ARG A 56 8.30 4.88 25.36
C ARG A 56 9.41 4.21 26.16
N GLU A 57 10.23 3.38 25.53
CA GLU A 57 11.37 2.72 26.18
C GLU A 57 12.42 3.73 26.65
N LEU A 58 12.76 4.71 25.82
CA LEU A 58 13.71 5.77 26.17
C LEU A 58 13.22 6.60 27.37
N LEU A 59 11.93 6.92 27.42
CA LEU A 59 11.32 7.58 28.58
C LEU A 59 11.43 6.70 29.84
N ALA A 60 11.18 5.40 29.73
CA ALA A 60 11.30 4.47 30.85
C ALA A 60 12.75 4.36 31.36
N LEU A 61 13.74 4.56 30.48
CA LEU A 61 15.16 4.64 30.81
C LEU A 61 15.60 6.01 31.36
N GLY A 62 14.67 6.97 31.49
CA GLY A 62 14.95 8.30 32.01
C GLY A 62 15.66 9.23 31.03
N VAL A 63 15.62 8.92 29.72
CA VAL A 63 16.16 9.81 28.69
C VAL A 63 15.30 11.06 28.61
N ASP A 64 15.97 12.20 28.46
CA ASP A 64 15.32 13.50 28.41
C ASP A 64 14.33 13.62 27.23
N MET A 65 13.14 14.16 27.51
CA MET A 65 12.04 14.35 26.57
C MET A 65 12.48 15.13 25.33
N PHE A 66 13.25 16.20 25.50
CA PHE A 66 13.70 17.04 24.40
C PHE A 66 14.66 16.29 23.47
N ALA A 67 15.54 15.44 24.02
CA ALA A 67 16.38 14.55 23.22
C ALA A 67 15.54 13.56 22.39
N ILE A 68 14.48 12.97 22.98
CA ILE A 68 13.59 12.02 22.29
C ILE A 68 12.82 12.71 21.16
N VAL A 69 12.25 13.90 21.39
CA VAL A 69 11.57 14.70 20.35
C VAL A 69 12.50 14.93 19.16
N LYS A 70 13.74 15.38 19.44
CA LYS A 70 14.73 15.70 18.40
C LYS A 70 15.18 14.47 17.60
N ALA A 71 15.31 13.31 18.26
CA ALA A 71 15.80 12.08 17.62
C ALA A 71 14.70 11.31 16.88
N SER A 72 13.50 11.21 17.45
CA SER A 72 12.40 10.42 16.89
C SER A 72 11.61 11.16 15.80
N GLY A 73 11.61 12.50 15.85
CA GLY A 73 10.75 13.34 15.02
C GLY A 73 9.26 13.27 15.41
N LEU A 74 8.95 12.72 16.59
CA LEU A 74 7.62 12.81 17.19
C LEU A 74 7.46 14.15 17.90
N SER A 75 6.23 14.65 17.97
CA SER A 75 5.95 15.84 18.77
C SER A 75 5.96 15.52 20.27
N GLU A 76 6.18 16.54 21.10
CA GLU A 76 6.11 16.39 22.55
C GLU A 76 4.71 15.91 23.01
N GLU A 77 3.64 16.34 22.33
CA GLU A 77 2.28 15.87 22.59
C GLU A 77 2.11 14.38 22.28
N GLU A 78 2.68 13.91 21.17
CA GLU A 78 2.65 12.50 20.81
C GLU A 78 3.38 11.65 21.84
N ILE A 79 4.55 12.11 22.30
CA ILE A 79 5.34 11.38 23.30
C ILE A 79 4.65 11.42 24.67
N ARG A 80 4.04 12.54 25.07
CA ARG A 80 3.25 12.62 26.32
C ARG A 80 2.09 11.64 26.35
N LYS A 81 1.45 11.36 25.22
CA LYS A 81 0.38 10.35 25.10
C LYS A 81 0.87 8.91 25.29
N LEU A 82 2.19 8.67 25.26
CA LEU A 82 2.79 7.35 25.48
C LEU A 82 3.09 7.07 26.96
N LEU A 83 3.00 8.08 27.82
CA LEU A 83 3.14 7.92 29.26
C LEU A 83 1.91 7.18 29.82
N PRO A 84 2.10 6.22 30.74
CA PRO A 84 1.00 5.55 31.43
C PRO A 84 0.21 6.50 32.35
#